data_AF-A0A517Q6T2-F1
#
_entry.id   AF-A0A517Q6T2-F1
#
_cell.length_a   1.000
_cell.length_b   1.000
_cell.length_c   1.000
_cell.angle_alpha   90.00
_cell.angle_beta   90.00
_cell.angle_gamma   90.00
#
_symmetry.space_group_name_H-M   'P 1'
#
loop_
_entity.id
_entity.type
_entity.pdbx_description
1 polymer ?
#
loop_
_entity_poly.entity_id
_entity_poly.type
_entity_poly.pdbx_seq_one_letter_code
_entity_poly.pdbx_strand_id
1 'polypeptide(L)'
;MELESADNAEIIFPMRFLLIVYFVWVWPFTWFGLAVNQADLRAGSEPAFPFLSPAGAEGIYEVLFFPIVSLSDIFILLWLLRFILPHSLKHKLVWEASATYQQDVKVKNDKLAVCSPFLALLGTVVLYYAVSLIRVDRSRRQPVVTWEGPAAEHFERLLALGGTLSYLGMVLGIVSFAWFTSRKNWMAVVGAFVGFGNFFGSFVLACAIYED
;
A
#
# COMPACT_ATOMS: atom_id res chain seq x y z
N MET A 1 -12.36 -18.70 -38.51
CA MET A 1 -12.44 -18.77 -37.04
C MET A 1 -11.04 -18.44 -36.54
N GLU A 2 -10.65 -17.17 -36.65
CA GLU A 2 -9.31 -16.67 -36.31
C GLU A 2 -9.52 -15.56 -35.28
N LEU A 3 -9.60 -15.95 -34.01
CA LEU A 3 -9.80 -15.04 -32.87
C LEU A 3 -9.06 -15.58 -31.64
N GLU A 4 -7.84 -16.08 -31.85
CA GLU A 4 -7.06 -16.73 -30.79
C GLU A 4 -5.58 -16.32 -30.82
N SER A 5 -5.29 -15.06 -31.18
CA SER A 5 -3.93 -14.49 -31.05
C SER A 5 -3.88 -13.19 -30.25
N ALA A 6 -4.96 -12.87 -29.53
CA ALA A 6 -4.90 -11.84 -28.50
C ALA A 6 -4.40 -12.46 -27.19
N ASP A 7 -3.34 -11.87 -26.62
CA ASP A 7 -3.23 -11.73 -25.16
C ASP A 7 -2.57 -12.87 -24.35
N ASN A 8 -1.66 -13.68 -24.93
CA ASN A 8 -0.87 -14.68 -24.17
C ASN A 8 0.54 -14.21 -23.79
N ALA A 9 0.71 -12.93 -23.47
CA ALA A 9 1.95 -12.51 -22.83
C ALA A 9 1.85 -12.82 -21.33
N GLU A 10 2.49 -13.91 -20.93
CA GLU A 10 2.46 -14.38 -19.54
C GLU A 10 3.23 -13.40 -18.63
N ILE A 11 2.50 -12.75 -17.73
CA ILE A 11 3.10 -11.88 -16.72
C ILE A 11 3.69 -12.77 -15.62
N ILE A 12 5.01 -12.77 -15.51
CA ILE A 12 5.73 -13.42 -14.42
C ILE A 12 5.99 -12.36 -13.35
N PHE A 13 5.50 -12.59 -12.13
CA PHE A 13 5.78 -11.70 -11.00
C PHE A 13 6.87 -12.33 -10.13
N PRO A 14 8.10 -11.77 -10.12
CA PRO A 14 9.15 -12.26 -9.25
C PRO A 14 8.76 -12.09 -7.78
N MET A 15 8.94 -13.13 -6.96
CA MET A 15 8.75 -13.04 -5.50
C MET A 15 9.59 -11.91 -4.90
N ARG A 16 10.84 -11.76 -5.37
CA ARG A 16 11.72 -10.67 -4.95
C ARG A 16 11.09 -9.29 -5.19
N PHE A 17 10.44 -9.10 -6.34
CA PHE A 17 9.76 -7.84 -6.65
C PHE A 17 8.59 -7.59 -5.70
N LEU A 18 7.76 -8.62 -5.43
CA LEU A 18 6.64 -8.52 -4.49
C LEU A 18 7.11 -8.21 -3.06
N LEU A 19 8.22 -8.81 -2.63
CA LEU A 19 8.83 -8.55 -1.33
C LEU A 19 9.36 -7.12 -1.22
N ILE A 20 9.97 -6.57 -2.27
CA ILE A 20 10.42 -5.17 -2.30
C ILE A 20 9.23 -4.21 -2.22
N VAL A 21 8.17 -4.47 -2.99
CA VAL A 21 6.92 -3.69 -2.93
C VAL A 21 6.36 -3.71 -1.51
N TYR A 22 6.24 -4.89 -0.91
CA TYR A 22 5.76 -5.00 0.46
C TYR A 22 6.67 -4.27 1.47
N PHE A 23 7.99 -4.42 1.33
CA PHE A 23 8.97 -3.77 2.20
C PHE A 23 8.85 -2.24 2.18
N VAL A 24 8.68 -1.64 1.00
CA VAL A 24 8.51 -0.18 0.86
C VAL A 24 7.21 0.31 1.51
N TRP A 25 6.17 -0.51 1.56
CA TRP A 25 4.89 -0.16 2.20
C TRP A 25 4.90 -0.39 3.72
N VAL A 26 5.45 -1.51 4.18
CA VAL A 26 5.37 -1.92 5.59
C VAL A 26 6.15 -0.97 6.50
N TRP A 27 7.26 -0.40 6.00
CA TRP A 27 8.10 0.48 6.79
C TRP A 27 7.37 1.78 7.18
N PRO A 28 6.83 2.57 6.24
CA PRO A 28 6.02 3.74 6.58
C PRO A 28 4.80 3.38 7.43
N PHE A 29 4.10 2.28 7.10
CA PHE A 29 2.93 1.84 7.87
C PHE A 29 3.26 1.55 9.34
N THR A 30 4.42 0.93 9.61
CA THR A 30 4.86 0.62 10.99
C THR A 30 5.09 1.90 11.79
N TRP A 31 5.76 2.88 11.20
CA TRP A 31 5.96 4.20 11.83
C TRP A 31 4.64 4.89 12.13
N PHE A 32 3.72 4.90 11.17
CA PHE A 32 2.38 5.45 11.37
C PHE A 32 1.62 4.75 12.50
N GLY A 33 1.57 3.42 12.47
CA GLY A 33 0.82 2.65 13.46
C GLY A 33 1.37 2.80 14.89
N LEU A 34 2.70 2.91 15.04
CA LEU A 34 3.33 3.18 16.33
C LEU A 34 3.01 4.59 16.85
N ALA A 35 3.07 5.61 15.99
CA ALA A 35 2.72 6.98 16.38
C ALA A 35 1.25 7.08 16.82
N VAL A 36 0.34 6.46 16.08
CA VAL A 36 -1.09 6.37 16.42
C VAL A 36 -1.29 5.69 17.78
N ASN A 37 -0.73 4.48 17.96
CA ASN A 37 -0.87 3.76 19.22
C ASN A 37 -0.31 4.55 20.41
N GLN A 38 0.81 5.25 20.23
CA GLN A 38 1.37 6.10 21.30
C GLN A 38 0.43 7.25 21.65
N ALA A 39 -0.19 7.89 20.65
CA ALA A 39 -1.17 8.94 20.88
C ALA A 39 -2.44 8.41 21.58
N ASP A 40 -2.96 7.26 21.16
CA ASP A 40 -4.10 6.60 21.81
C ASP A 40 -3.82 6.30 23.28
N LEU A 41 -2.64 5.73 23.57
CA LEU A 41 -2.24 5.41 24.94
C LEU A 41 -2.10 6.67 25.81
N ARG A 42 -1.58 7.78 25.26
CA ARG A 42 -1.52 9.08 25.96
C ARG A 42 -2.92 9.64 26.24
N ALA A 43 -3.87 9.40 25.34
CA ALA A 43 -5.27 9.80 25.50
C ALA A 43 -6.09 8.86 26.42
N GLY A 44 -5.52 7.72 26.82
CA GLY A 44 -6.22 6.71 27.63
C GLY A 44 -7.15 5.80 26.82
N SER A 45 -6.99 5.77 25.49
CA SER A 45 -7.74 4.94 24.56
C SER A 45 -7.04 3.60 24.31
N GLU A 46 -7.79 2.63 23.79
CA GLU A 46 -7.22 1.38 23.29
C GLU A 46 -6.41 1.63 22.01
N PRO A 47 -5.30 0.90 21.78
CA PRO A 47 -4.47 1.09 20.60
C PRO A 47 -5.23 0.68 19.32
N ALA A 48 -5.24 1.57 18.31
CA ALA A 48 -5.86 1.29 17.02
C ALA A 48 -5.28 0.06 16.29
N PHE A 49 -3.97 -0.15 16.46
CA PHE A 49 -3.18 -1.24 15.87
C PHE A 49 -2.52 -2.10 16.96
N PRO A 50 -3.28 -2.94 17.69
CA PRO A 50 -2.77 -3.64 18.87
C PRO A 50 -1.61 -4.61 18.58
N PHE A 51 -1.51 -5.10 17.34
CA PHE A 51 -0.41 -5.93 16.86
C PHE A 51 0.94 -5.17 16.70
N LEU A 52 0.90 -3.83 16.75
CA LEU A 52 2.06 -2.93 16.83
C LEU A 52 2.26 -2.36 18.24
N SER A 53 1.68 -2.98 19.28
CA SER A 53 1.86 -2.49 20.65
C SER A 53 3.31 -2.68 21.10
N PRO A 54 3.94 -1.67 21.73
CA PRO A 54 5.32 -1.76 22.17
C PRO A 54 5.47 -2.78 23.28
N ALA A 55 6.26 -3.82 23.04
CA ALA A 55 6.76 -4.76 24.04
C ALA A 55 8.02 -4.17 24.71
N GLY A 56 7.94 -2.96 25.26
CA GLY A 56 9.08 -2.30 25.90
C GLY A 56 9.01 -0.78 25.92
N ALA A 57 10.07 -0.15 26.43
CA ALA A 57 10.06 1.26 26.81
C ALA A 57 10.12 2.27 25.65
N GLU A 58 10.44 1.88 24.40
CA GLU A 58 10.80 2.88 23.37
C GLU A 58 10.31 2.58 21.93
N GLY A 59 9.55 1.52 21.65
CA GLY A 59 8.96 1.29 20.30
C GLY A 59 9.95 0.96 19.17
N ILE A 60 11.27 1.13 19.39
CA ILE A 60 12.33 0.88 18.41
C ILE A 60 12.40 -0.59 18.01
N TYR A 61 12.12 -1.48 18.96
CA TYR A 61 12.09 -2.91 18.70
C TYR A 61 11.03 -3.25 17.65
N GLU A 62 9.85 -2.65 17.76
CA GLU A 62 8.71 -2.87 16.88
C GLU A 62 8.95 -2.32 15.47
N VAL A 63 9.62 -1.16 15.35
CA VAL A 63 10.03 -0.58 14.05
C VAL A 63 10.91 -1.53 13.24
N LEU A 64 11.74 -2.33 13.90
CA LEU A 64 12.62 -3.29 13.22
C LEU A 64 11.96 -4.67 13.12
N PHE A 65 11.40 -5.16 14.22
CA PHE A 65 10.88 -6.51 14.33
C PHE A 65 9.64 -6.73 13.45
N PHE A 66 8.68 -5.79 13.44
CA PHE A 66 7.44 -5.97 12.70
C PHE A 66 7.67 -6.06 11.18
N PRO A 67 8.45 -5.15 10.54
CA PRO A 67 8.80 -5.31 9.13
C PRO A 67 9.55 -6.62 8.83
N ILE A 68 10.45 -7.05 9.70
CA ILE A 68 11.23 -8.29 9.48
C ILE A 68 10.32 -9.52 9.56
N VAL A 69 9.50 -9.63 10.60
CA VAL A 69 8.59 -10.77 10.80
C VAL A 69 7.55 -10.80 9.70
N SER A 70 6.89 -9.69 9.40
CA SER A 70 5.88 -9.64 8.35
C SER A 70 6.47 -9.92 6.96
N LEU A 71 7.68 -9.45 6.64
CA LEU A 71 8.37 -9.79 5.40
C LEU A 71 8.69 -11.29 5.33
N SER A 72 9.09 -11.89 6.45
CA SER A 72 9.34 -13.33 6.56
C SER A 72 8.05 -14.14 6.36
N ASP A 73 6.92 -13.69 6.91
CA ASP A 73 5.62 -14.31 6.70
C ASP A 73 5.21 -14.25 5.23
N ILE A 74 5.35 -13.10 4.57
CA ILE A 74 5.08 -12.97 3.13
C ILE A 74 6.01 -13.87 2.32
N PHE A 75 7.30 -13.94 2.67
CA PHE A 75 8.24 -14.85 2.02
C PHE A 75 7.79 -16.32 2.14
N ILE A 76 7.43 -16.76 3.35
CA ILE A 76 6.94 -18.12 3.60
C ILE A 76 5.64 -18.38 2.82
N LEU A 77 4.69 -17.44 2.84
CA LEU A 77 3.43 -17.55 2.12
C LEU A 77 3.63 -17.65 0.60
N LEU A 78 4.55 -16.89 0.02
CA LEU A 78 4.87 -16.98 -1.40
C LEU A 78 5.48 -18.34 -1.76
N TRP A 79 6.35 -18.89 -0.91
CA TRP A 79 6.92 -20.22 -1.10
C TRP A 79 5.89 -21.34 -0.93
N LEU A 80 5.01 -21.24 0.07
CA LEU A 80 3.90 -22.17 0.27
C LEU A 80 2.94 -22.12 -0.92
N LEU A 81 2.59 -20.93 -1.41
CA LEU A 81 1.76 -20.75 -2.60
C LEU A 81 2.42 -21.43 -3.81
N ARG A 82 3.72 -21.21 -4.03
CA ARG A 82 4.47 -21.89 -5.09
C ARG A 82 4.48 -23.40 -4.94
N PHE A 83 4.57 -23.91 -3.71
CA PHE A 83 4.58 -25.34 -3.44
C PHE A 83 3.26 -26.02 -3.85
N ILE A 84 2.14 -25.37 -3.53
CA ILE A 84 0.77 -25.85 -3.78
C ILE A 84 0.35 -25.65 -5.25
N LEU A 85 0.94 -24.68 -5.97
CA LEU A 85 0.62 -24.44 -7.37
C LEU A 85 0.89 -25.68 -8.26
N PRO A 86 0.00 -26.00 -9.21
CA PRO A 86 0.25 -26.99 -10.25
C PRO A 86 1.56 -26.72 -11.00
N HIS A 87 2.22 -27.77 -11.49
CA HIS A 87 3.51 -27.63 -12.20
C HIS A 87 3.43 -26.64 -13.38
N SER A 88 2.27 -26.56 -14.04
CA SER A 88 1.97 -25.62 -15.14
C SER A 88 1.87 -24.14 -14.72
N LEU A 89 1.87 -23.82 -13.42
CA LEU A 89 1.76 -22.45 -12.91
C LEU A 89 2.98 -22.03 -12.07
N LYS A 90 3.87 -22.97 -11.71
CA LYS A 90 5.05 -22.68 -10.89
C LYS A 90 6.04 -21.71 -11.55
N HIS A 91 6.02 -21.59 -12.87
CA HIS A 91 6.85 -20.64 -13.61
C HIS A 91 6.35 -19.19 -13.52
N LYS A 92 5.09 -18.98 -13.12
CA LYS A 92 4.51 -17.63 -12.93
C LYS A 92 4.95 -16.98 -11.61
N LEU A 93 5.39 -17.80 -10.64
CA LEU A 93 5.82 -17.36 -9.32
C LEU A 93 7.23 -17.89 -9.02
N VAL A 94 8.23 -17.14 -9.45
CA VAL A 94 9.66 -17.48 -9.34
C VAL A 94 10.38 -16.52 -8.41
N TRP A 95 11.51 -16.95 -7.83
CA TRP A 95 12.32 -16.10 -6.95
C TRP A 95 12.83 -14.85 -7.69
N GLU A 96 13.46 -15.08 -8.84
CA GLU A 96 13.97 -14.06 -9.74
C GLU A 96 13.56 -14.45 -11.17
N ALA A 97 13.08 -13.47 -11.95
CA ALA A 97 12.84 -13.71 -13.37
C ALA A 97 14.20 -13.87 -14.05
N SER A 98 14.44 -14.99 -14.73
CA SER A 98 15.66 -15.14 -15.52
C SER A 98 15.67 -14.10 -16.63
N ALA A 99 16.85 -13.58 -17.00
CA ALA A 99 17.01 -12.64 -18.12
C ALA A 99 16.41 -13.18 -19.44
N THR A 100 16.33 -14.51 -19.60
CA THR A 100 15.72 -15.18 -20.76
C THR A 100 14.18 -15.06 -20.80
N TYR A 101 13.53 -14.75 -19.68
CA TYR A 101 12.08 -14.54 -19.55
C TYR A 101 11.69 -13.07 -19.32
N GLN A 102 12.66 -12.18 -19.09
CA GLN A 102 12.43 -10.74 -19.17
C GLN A 102 12.21 -10.42 -20.65
N GLN A 103 10.93 -10.38 -21.04
CA GLN A 103 10.55 -10.05 -22.41
C GLN A 103 11.13 -8.67 -22.75
N ASP A 104 12.03 -8.63 -23.73
CA ASP A 104 12.48 -7.38 -24.37
C ASP A 104 11.31 -6.60 -25.00
N VAL A 105 10.17 -7.28 -25.20
CA VAL A 105 8.95 -6.72 -25.78
C VAL A 105 7.93 -6.47 -24.67
N LYS A 106 7.62 -5.20 -24.43
CA LYS A 106 6.54 -4.79 -23.52
C LYS A 106 5.20 -5.40 -23.96
N VAL A 107 4.49 -5.97 -23.00
CA VAL A 107 3.21 -6.65 -23.22
C VAL A 107 2.11 -5.64 -23.57
N LYS A 108 1.34 -5.91 -24.61
CA LYS A 108 0.18 -5.09 -24.96
C LYS A 108 -1.01 -5.43 -24.06
N ASN A 109 -1.13 -4.77 -22.91
CA ASN A 109 -2.23 -4.97 -21.98
C ASN A 109 -2.62 -3.65 -21.31
N ASP A 110 -3.92 -3.36 -21.32
CA ASP A 110 -4.48 -2.11 -20.80
C ASP A 110 -5.00 -2.24 -19.35
N LYS A 111 -5.16 -3.46 -18.82
CA LYS A 111 -5.88 -3.72 -17.57
C LYS A 111 -5.21 -3.02 -16.38
N LEU A 112 -3.90 -3.19 -16.23
CA LEU A 112 -3.15 -2.56 -15.12
C LEU A 112 -3.12 -1.03 -15.25
N ALA A 113 -3.07 -0.50 -16.48
CA ALA A 113 -3.12 0.93 -16.74
C ALA A 113 -4.46 1.56 -16.32
N VAL A 114 -5.55 0.80 -16.36
CA VAL A 114 -6.89 1.25 -15.91
C VAL A 114 -7.09 1.00 -14.42
N CYS A 115 -6.57 -0.11 -13.87
CA CYS A 115 -6.67 -0.42 -12.45
C CYS A 115 -5.89 0.58 -11.57
N SER A 116 -4.74 1.08 -12.05
CA SER A 116 -3.91 2.04 -11.32
C SER A 116 -4.69 3.31 -10.89
N PRO A 117 -5.30 4.10 -11.81
CA PRO A 117 -6.06 5.28 -11.41
C PRO A 117 -7.32 4.92 -10.63
N PHE A 118 -7.95 3.76 -10.89
CA PHE A 118 -9.12 3.33 -10.11
C PHE A 118 -8.77 3.17 -8.62
N LEU A 119 -7.68 2.46 -8.30
CA LEU A 119 -7.24 2.30 -6.91
C LEU A 119 -6.79 3.62 -6.29
N ALA A 120 -6.07 4.46 -7.05
CA ALA A 120 -5.65 5.77 -6.59
C ALA A 120 -6.86 6.67 -6.26
N LEU A 121 -7.87 6.71 -7.13
CA LEU A 121 -9.11 7.47 -6.91
C LEU A 121 -9.94 6.91 -5.75
N LEU A 122 -10.02 5.59 -5.60
CA LEU A 122 -10.67 4.97 -4.45
C LEU A 122 -9.95 5.37 -3.15
N GLY A 123 -8.61 5.37 -3.17
CA GLY A 123 -7.78 5.91 -2.09
C GLY A 123 -8.09 7.37 -1.80
N THR A 124 -8.22 8.22 -2.83
CA THR A 124 -8.62 9.63 -2.68
C THR A 124 -9.97 9.76 -1.98
N VAL A 125 -10.96 8.97 -2.38
CA VAL A 125 -12.31 9.01 -1.78
C VAL A 125 -12.26 8.64 -0.31
N VAL A 126 -11.53 7.57 0.04
CA VAL A 126 -11.36 7.14 1.43
C VAL A 126 -10.64 8.21 2.26
N LEU A 127 -9.56 8.79 1.74
CA LEU A 127 -8.81 9.85 2.44
C LEU A 127 -9.63 11.13 2.57
N TYR A 128 -10.36 11.53 1.54
CA TYR A 128 -11.26 12.69 1.59
C TYR A 128 -12.35 12.49 2.63
N TYR A 129 -12.93 11.29 2.69
CA TYR A 129 -13.89 10.93 3.73
C TYR A 129 -13.26 11.02 5.12
N ALA A 130 -12.05 10.47 5.33
CA ALA A 130 -11.33 10.59 6.60
C ALA A 130 -11.11 12.07 6.99
N VAL A 131 -10.62 12.90 6.07
CA VAL A 131 -10.41 14.34 6.30
C VAL A 131 -11.71 15.06 6.66
N SER A 132 -12.85 14.66 6.09
CA SER A 132 -14.15 15.28 6.39
C SER A 132 -14.61 15.08 7.85
N LEU A 133 -14.10 14.02 8.50
CA LEU A 133 -14.34 13.72 9.91
C LEU A 133 -13.51 14.59 10.86
N ILE A 134 -12.47 15.26 10.35
CA ILE A 134 -11.59 16.10 11.16
C ILE A 134 -12.33 17.37 11.59
N ARG A 135 -12.24 17.67 12.87
CA ARG A 135 -12.65 18.93 13.50
C ARG A 135 -11.47 19.51 14.24
N VAL A 136 -11.32 20.82 14.15
CA VAL A 136 -10.21 21.54 14.79
C VAL A 136 -10.80 22.62 15.66
N ASP A 137 -10.74 22.44 16.97
CA ASP A 137 -11.09 23.49 17.93
C ASP A 137 -9.88 24.41 18.11
N ARG A 138 -9.99 25.64 17.58
CA ARG A 138 -8.95 26.69 17.66
C ARG A 138 -9.18 27.66 18.82
N SER A 139 -10.10 27.36 19.74
CA SER A 139 -10.41 28.25 20.88
C SER A 139 -9.29 28.30 21.93
N ARG A 140 -8.38 27.31 21.94
CA ARG A 140 -7.24 27.20 22.86
C ARG A 140 -5.92 27.60 22.18
N ARG A 141 -4.90 27.90 22.98
CA ARG A 141 -3.53 28.21 22.48
C ARG A 141 -2.92 27.07 21.66
N GLN A 142 -3.28 25.83 21.98
CA GLN A 142 -2.98 24.65 21.16
C GLN A 142 -4.29 24.16 20.55
N PRO A 143 -4.39 24.10 19.21
CA PRO A 143 -5.59 23.61 18.55
C PRO A 143 -5.79 22.14 18.90
N VAL A 144 -7.00 21.77 19.34
CA VAL A 144 -7.33 20.37 19.63
C VAL A 144 -7.99 19.78 18.39
N VAL A 145 -7.39 18.71 17.86
CA VAL A 145 -7.96 17.95 16.75
C VAL A 145 -8.88 16.87 17.32
N THR A 146 -10.13 16.85 16.86
CA THR A 146 -11.12 15.82 17.21
C THR A 146 -11.70 15.19 15.95
N TRP A 147 -12.25 13.99 16.11
CA TRP A 147 -12.89 13.24 15.03
C TRP A 147 -14.38 13.17 15.32
N GLU A 148 -15.20 13.64 14.39
CA GLU A 148 -16.66 13.60 14.53
C GLU A 148 -17.30 12.93 13.31
N GLY A 149 -18.26 12.04 13.56
CA GLY A 149 -19.06 11.41 12.52
C GLY A 149 -19.23 9.89 12.71
N PRO A 150 -19.93 9.23 11.77
CA PRO A 150 -20.34 7.83 11.91
C PRO A 150 -19.19 6.82 11.84
N ALA A 151 -18.01 7.25 11.41
CA ALA A 151 -16.80 6.41 11.32
C ALA A 151 -15.60 7.03 12.08
N ALA A 152 -15.86 7.93 13.04
CA ALA A 152 -14.82 8.58 13.83
C ALA A 152 -13.92 7.56 14.55
N GLU A 153 -14.51 6.49 15.10
CA GLU A 153 -13.80 5.38 15.76
C GLU A 153 -12.89 4.57 14.82
N HIS A 154 -12.95 4.81 13.51
CA HIS A 154 -12.16 4.11 12.50
C HIS A 154 -11.26 5.06 11.72
N PHE A 155 -11.09 6.30 12.17
CA PHE A 155 -10.32 7.33 11.46
C PHE A 155 -8.92 6.85 11.05
N GLU A 156 -8.14 6.28 11.97
CA GLU A 156 -6.77 5.82 11.66
C GLU A 156 -6.76 4.65 10.67
N ARG A 157 -7.75 3.76 10.77
CA ARG A 157 -7.91 2.65 9.83
C ARG A 157 -8.30 3.15 8.44
N LEU A 158 -9.10 4.21 8.36
CA LEU A 158 -9.44 4.87 7.10
C LEU A 158 -8.22 5.55 6.48
N LEU A 159 -7.38 6.22 7.27
CA LEU A 159 -6.10 6.77 6.80
C LEU A 159 -5.18 5.68 6.27
N ALA A 160 -4.98 4.59 7.03
CA ALA A 160 -4.17 3.45 6.61
C ALA A 160 -4.71 2.80 5.32
N LEU A 161 -6.03 2.60 5.22
CA LEU A 161 -6.68 2.03 4.04
C LEU A 161 -6.50 2.93 2.81
N GLY A 162 -6.80 4.23 2.96
CA GLY A 162 -6.68 5.21 1.89
C GLY A 162 -5.24 5.36 1.39
N GLY A 163 -4.27 5.38 2.30
CA GLY A 163 -2.85 5.33 1.99
C GLY A 163 -2.46 4.04 1.25
N THR A 164 -2.90 2.88 1.72
CA THR A 164 -2.61 1.58 1.11
C THR A 164 -3.19 1.44 -0.31
N LEU A 165 -4.43 1.85 -0.51
CA LEU A 165 -5.06 1.86 -1.84
C LEU A 165 -4.30 2.77 -2.81
N SER A 166 -3.85 3.92 -2.33
CA SER A 166 -3.06 4.87 -3.10
C SER A 166 -1.67 4.33 -3.43
N TYR A 167 -1.02 3.65 -2.49
CA TYR A 167 0.25 2.94 -2.71
C TYR A 167 0.11 1.85 -3.78
N LEU A 168 -0.93 1.03 -3.73
CA LEU A 168 -1.20 0.02 -4.75
C LEU A 168 -1.46 0.66 -6.12
N GLY A 169 -2.24 1.74 -6.18
CA GLY A 169 -2.46 2.52 -7.39
C GLY A 169 -1.13 3.02 -7.99
N MET A 170 -0.22 3.50 -7.15
CA MET A 170 1.13 3.93 -7.54
C MET A 170 1.96 2.78 -8.11
N VAL A 171 2.07 1.67 -7.38
CA VAL A 171 2.85 0.50 -7.81
C VAL A 171 2.33 -0.06 -9.13
N LEU A 172 1.01 -0.19 -9.29
CA LEU A 172 0.42 -0.63 -10.56
C LEU A 172 0.72 0.33 -11.71
N GLY A 173 0.75 1.65 -11.45
CA GLY A 173 1.11 2.64 -12.46
C GLY A 173 2.56 2.50 -12.93
N ILE A 174 3.50 2.32 -11.99
CA ILE A 174 4.93 2.09 -12.27
C ILE A 174 5.12 0.78 -13.04
N VAL A 175 4.48 -0.32 -12.58
CA VAL A 175 4.53 -1.63 -13.24
C VAL A 175 3.95 -1.54 -14.66
N SER A 176 2.82 -0.85 -14.82
CA SER A 176 2.21 -0.61 -16.13
C SER A 176 3.17 0.09 -17.09
N PHE A 177 3.92 1.10 -16.62
CA PHE A 177 4.88 1.81 -17.47
C PHE A 177 6.11 0.96 -17.81
N ALA A 178 6.62 0.21 -16.83
CA ALA A 178 7.82 -0.59 -16.97
C ALA A 178 7.60 -1.77 -17.92
N TRP A 179 6.47 -2.47 -17.80
CA TRP A 179 6.28 -3.79 -18.44
C TRP A 179 5.23 -3.81 -19.56
N PHE A 180 4.39 -2.78 -19.70
CA PHE A 180 3.28 -2.79 -20.64
C PHE A 180 3.31 -1.64 -21.65
N THR A 181 2.84 -1.92 -22.87
CA THR A 181 2.58 -0.94 -23.92
C THR A 181 1.08 -0.76 -24.10
N SER A 182 0.58 0.44 -23.83
CA SER A 182 -0.84 0.77 -24.03
C SER A 182 -1.00 2.20 -24.52
N ARG A 183 -2.01 2.42 -25.37
CA ARG A 183 -2.49 3.78 -25.72
C ARG A 183 -3.02 4.53 -24.49
N LYS A 184 -3.41 3.78 -23.45
CA LYS A 184 -3.88 4.29 -22.16
C LYS A 184 -2.76 4.43 -21.12
N ASN A 185 -1.49 4.36 -21.51
CA ASN A 185 -0.37 4.55 -20.57
C ASN A 185 -0.43 5.89 -19.83
N TRP A 186 -1.08 6.92 -20.40
CA TRP A 186 -1.35 8.17 -19.69
C TRP A 186 -2.21 7.97 -18.42
N MET A 187 -3.13 7.00 -18.41
CA MET A 187 -3.95 6.67 -17.23
C MET A 187 -3.09 6.08 -16.11
N ALA A 188 -2.10 5.25 -16.44
CA ALA A 188 -1.13 4.73 -15.49
C ALA A 188 -0.27 5.85 -14.89
N VAL A 189 0.11 6.86 -15.70
CA VAL A 189 0.82 8.05 -15.21
C VAL A 189 -0.04 8.82 -14.21
N VAL A 190 -1.31 9.09 -14.55
CA VAL A 190 -2.25 9.76 -13.63
C VAL A 190 -2.41 8.96 -12.34
N GLY A 191 -2.65 7.65 -12.43
CA GLY A 191 -2.77 6.78 -11.27
C GLY A 191 -1.51 6.74 -10.41
N ALA A 192 -0.32 6.76 -11.03
CA ALA A 192 0.95 6.84 -10.32
C ALA A 192 1.13 8.16 -9.56
N PHE A 193 0.87 9.30 -10.20
CA PHE A 193 1.00 10.61 -9.58
C PHE A 193 -0.04 10.83 -8.47
N VAL A 194 -1.30 10.50 -8.71
CA VAL A 194 -2.36 10.61 -7.69
C VAL A 194 -2.09 9.65 -6.54
N GLY A 195 -1.72 8.40 -6.83
CA GLY A 195 -1.37 7.41 -5.82
C GLY A 195 -0.20 7.85 -4.94
N PHE A 196 0.88 8.37 -5.54
CA PHE A 196 2.02 8.90 -4.80
C PHE A 196 1.63 10.11 -3.94
N GLY A 197 0.91 11.08 -4.52
CA GLY A 197 0.47 12.28 -3.80
C GLY A 197 -0.43 11.97 -2.61
N ASN A 198 -1.38 11.05 -2.76
CA ASN A 198 -2.25 10.59 -1.69
C ASN A 198 -1.50 9.81 -0.62
N PHE A 199 -0.62 8.88 -1.03
CA PHE A 199 0.18 8.09 -0.09
C PHE A 199 1.04 9.02 0.78
N PHE A 200 1.84 9.89 0.15
CA PHE A 200 2.66 10.85 0.88
C PHE A 200 1.82 11.85 1.70
N GLY A 201 0.73 12.37 1.12
CA GLY A 201 -0.19 13.29 1.79
C GLY A 201 -0.84 12.67 3.03
N SER A 202 -1.18 11.37 3.00
CA SER A 202 -1.72 10.66 4.15
C SER A 202 -0.71 10.57 5.30
N PHE A 203 0.58 10.38 5.00
CA PHE A 203 1.65 10.42 6.00
C PHE A 203 1.86 11.81 6.56
N VAL A 204 1.93 12.84 5.71
CA VAL A 204 2.08 14.23 6.16
C VAL A 204 0.91 14.64 7.07
N LEU A 205 -0.31 14.28 6.70
CA LEU A 205 -1.49 14.53 7.51
C LEU A 205 -1.40 13.80 8.85
N ALA A 206 -0.98 12.53 8.86
CA ALA A 206 -0.80 11.78 10.10
C ALA A 206 0.26 12.42 11.00
N CYS A 207 1.44 12.75 10.47
CA CYS A 207 2.46 13.46 11.25
C CYS A 207 1.91 14.77 11.81
N ALA A 208 1.23 15.59 11.00
CA ALA A 208 0.68 16.86 11.45
C ALA A 208 -0.36 16.74 12.58
N ILE A 209 -1.01 15.58 12.72
CA ILE A 209 -1.98 15.33 13.79
C ILE A 209 -1.28 14.78 15.03
N TYR A 210 -0.33 13.85 14.87
CA TYR A 210 0.26 13.08 15.96
C TYR A 210 1.64 13.59 16.42
N GLU A 211 2.10 14.74 15.93
CA GLU A 211 3.38 15.37 16.33
C GLU A 211 3.31 16.14 17.67
N ASP A 212 2.17 16.13 18.36
CA ASP A 212 1.99 16.69 19.73
C ASP A 212 2.21 15.66 20.87
#